data_AF-A0A0K9Q5Z2-F1
#
_entry.id   AF-A0A0K9Q5Z2-F1
#
_cell.length_a   1.000
_cell.length_b   1.000
_cell.length_c   1.000
_cell.angle_alpha   90.00
_cell.angle_beta   90.00
_cell.angle_gamma   90.00
#
_symmetry.space_group_name_H-M   'P 1'
#
loop_
_entity.id
_entity.type
_entity.pdbx_description
1 polymer ?
#
loop_
_entity_poly.entity_id
_entity_poly.type
_entity_poly.pdbx_seq_one_letter_code
_entity_poly.pdbx_strand_id
1 'polypeptide(L)'
;MSSIFAKPENALKRAEGQKQAALQALHDVITSKRNRTWQKVSEKIMFKYVELCVDMRRGRYAKDGLIQYRIVCQQVNVNSLEEVIKHFMHLSTEKAEQARSQAEALEDALDVDDLEADHRPEDLMLSYVSGEKGKERSDRELVTPWFKFLWETYRTVLEILRNNSKVEALYAMNDPNQIDYII
;
A
#
# COMPACT_ATOMS: atom_id res chain seq x y z
N MET A 1 29.31 1.37 -14.86
CA MET A 1 30.03 2.07 -13.78
C MET A 1 29.28 3.33 -13.38
N SER A 2 29.01 3.47 -12.09
CA SER A 2 28.77 4.69 -11.30
C SER A 2 27.65 5.66 -11.73
N SER A 3 26.46 5.47 -11.13
CA SER A 3 25.58 6.61 -10.85
C SER A 3 25.89 7.10 -9.43
N ILE A 4 26.76 8.09 -9.40
CA ILE A 4 27.23 8.82 -8.23
C ILE A 4 26.04 9.42 -7.48
N PHE A 5 26.00 9.15 -6.17
CA PHE A 5 25.19 9.77 -5.12
C PHE A 5 24.64 11.17 -5.47
N ALA A 6 23.44 11.21 -6.06
CA ALA A 6 22.67 12.45 -6.12
C ALA A 6 21.96 12.62 -4.76
N LYS A 7 22.13 13.81 -4.16
CA LYS A 7 21.54 14.20 -2.87
C LYS A 7 20.11 13.64 -2.69
N PRO A 8 19.74 13.14 -1.50
CA PRO A 8 18.44 12.52 -1.24
C PRO A 8 17.26 13.43 -1.63
N GLU A 9 17.45 14.75 -1.55
CA GLU A 9 16.46 15.77 -1.96
C GLU A 9 16.19 15.79 -3.48
N ASN A 10 17.19 15.48 -4.32
CA ASN A 10 17.04 15.41 -5.78
C ASN A 10 16.39 14.11 -6.26
N ALA A 11 16.48 13.04 -5.46
CA ALA A 11 15.72 11.81 -5.70
C ALA A 11 14.22 12.03 -5.44
N LEU A 12 13.88 12.90 -4.47
CA LEU A 12 12.50 13.24 -4.13
C LEU A 12 11.79 13.99 -5.27
N LYS A 13 12.44 14.96 -5.92
CA LYS A 13 11.87 15.73 -7.06
C LYS A 13 11.73 14.94 -8.36
N ARG A 14 12.56 13.91 -8.60
CA ARG A 14 12.41 13.02 -9.78
C ARG A 14 11.33 11.96 -9.60
N ALA A 15 10.91 11.69 -8.36
CA ALA A 15 9.93 10.67 -8.03
C ALA A 15 8.50 10.99 -8.53
N GLU A 16 8.17 12.25 -8.83
CA GLU A 16 6.83 12.62 -9.30
C GLU A 16 6.56 12.18 -10.76
N GLY A 17 7.57 12.15 -11.64
CA GLY A 17 7.44 11.69 -13.03
C GLY A 17 7.97 10.27 -13.30
N GLN A 18 8.75 9.69 -12.38
CA GLN A 18 9.39 8.37 -12.55
C GLN A 18 9.18 7.47 -11.33
N LYS A 19 7.94 7.35 -10.83
CA LYS A 19 7.60 6.51 -9.65
C LYS A 19 8.16 5.09 -9.76
N GLN A 20 8.11 4.48 -10.94
CA GLN A 20 8.64 3.12 -11.18
C GLN A 20 10.17 3.05 -11.02
N ALA A 21 10.91 4.04 -11.54
CA ALA A 21 12.37 4.06 -11.45
C ALA A 21 12.83 4.36 -10.01
N ALA A 22 12.12 5.27 -9.32
CA ALA A 22 12.35 5.54 -7.91
C ALA A 22 12.09 4.29 -7.05
N LEU A 23 10.98 3.59 -7.29
CA LEU A 23 10.66 2.34 -6.61
C LEU A 23 11.75 1.29 -6.81
N GLN A 24 12.23 1.11 -8.04
CA GLN A 24 13.31 0.15 -8.34
C GLN A 24 14.61 0.51 -7.62
N ALA A 25 15.01 1.79 -7.66
CA ALA A 25 16.24 2.23 -7.01
C ALA A 25 16.20 2.01 -5.48
N LEU A 26 15.05 2.27 -4.84
CA LEU A 26 14.86 2.00 -3.42
C LEU A 26 14.82 0.49 -3.13
N HIS A 27 14.17 -0.31 -3.98
CA HIS A 27 14.14 -1.77 -3.87
C HIS A 27 15.55 -2.35 -3.88
N ASP A 28 16.40 -1.91 -4.81
CA ASP A 28 17.79 -2.38 -4.92
C ASP A 28 18.60 -2.02 -3.66
N VAL A 29 18.36 -0.85 -3.06
CA VAL A 29 19.03 -0.42 -1.83
C VAL A 29 18.60 -1.27 -0.62
N ILE A 30 17.31 -1.58 -0.49
CA ILE A 30 16.74 -2.35 0.63
C ILE A 30 17.14 -3.82 0.54
N THR A 31 17.16 -4.38 -0.68
CA THR A 31 17.50 -5.80 -0.91
C THR A 31 19.01 -6.06 -1.02
N SER A 32 19.83 -5.01 -1.13
CA SER A 32 21.27 -5.12 -1.25
C SER A 32 21.91 -5.78 -0.02
N LYS A 33 22.70 -6.83 -0.29
CA LYS A 33 23.51 -7.51 0.74
C LYS A 33 24.56 -6.61 1.41
N ARG A 34 24.87 -5.44 0.83
CA ARG A 34 25.85 -4.48 1.39
C ARG A 34 25.26 -3.63 2.53
N ASN A 35 23.93 -3.49 2.58
CA ASN A 35 23.24 -2.61 3.52
C ASN A 35 22.52 -3.40 4.63
N ARG A 36 23.26 -4.25 5.35
CA ARG A 36 22.70 -5.15 6.39
C ARG A 36 22.66 -4.55 7.80
N THR A 37 23.24 -3.37 7.99
CA THR A 37 23.23 -2.69 9.29
C THR A 37 22.16 -1.62 9.28
N TRP A 38 21.25 -1.67 10.26
CA TRP A 38 20.20 -0.66 10.39
C TRP A 38 20.79 0.72 10.69
N GLN A 39 20.25 1.75 10.05
CA GLN A 39 20.55 3.16 10.29
C GLN A 39 19.24 3.96 10.25
N LYS A 40 19.19 5.13 10.91
CA LYS A 40 18.01 6.03 10.85
C LYS A 40 17.62 6.43 9.41
N VAL A 41 18.59 6.45 8.49
CA VAL A 41 18.32 6.73 7.07
C VAL A 41 17.58 5.56 6.40
N SER A 42 17.85 4.31 6.82
CA SER A 42 17.18 3.12 6.31
C SER A 42 15.67 3.14 6.61
N GLU A 43 15.28 3.65 7.77
CA GLU A 43 13.88 3.83 8.15
C GLU A 43 13.16 4.84 7.24
N LYS A 44 13.77 6.01 7.00
CA LYS A 44 13.23 7.01 6.07
C LYS A 44 13.10 6.46 4.64
N ILE A 45 14.09 5.69 4.19
CA ILE A 45 14.06 4.99 2.89
C ILE A 45 12.88 4.02 2.86
N MET A 46 12.66 3.27 3.95
CA MET A 46 11.61 2.28 4.01
C MET A 46 10.21 2.92 4.00
N PHE A 47 9.98 4.02 4.72
CA PHE A 47 8.74 4.79 4.65
C PHE A 47 8.42 5.25 3.22
N LYS A 48 9.39 5.86 2.53
CA LYS A 48 9.20 6.29 1.15
C LYS A 48 8.96 5.12 0.19
N TYR A 49 9.63 3.99 0.44
CA TYR A 49 9.46 2.78 -0.34
C TYR A 49 8.06 2.19 -0.23
N VAL A 50 7.51 2.07 0.98
CA VAL A 50 6.13 1.56 1.17
C VAL A 50 5.09 2.51 0.60
N GLU A 51 5.27 3.83 0.73
CA GLU A 51 4.41 4.82 0.06
C GLU A 51 4.34 4.58 -1.46
N LEU A 52 5.49 4.42 -2.12
CA LEU A 52 5.54 4.14 -3.55
C LEU A 52 4.93 2.78 -3.90
N CYS A 53 5.07 1.78 -3.03
CA CYS A 53 4.44 0.47 -3.23
C CYS A 53 2.91 0.56 -3.19
N VAL A 54 2.35 1.32 -2.24
CA VAL A 54 0.90 1.53 -2.12
C VAL A 54 0.37 2.33 -3.31
N ASP A 55 1.01 3.46 -3.63
CA ASP A 55 0.64 4.34 -4.75
C ASP A 55 0.55 3.58 -6.08
N MET A 56 1.47 2.64 -6.30
CA MET A 56 1.56 1.86 -7.53
C MET A 56 0.89 0.48 -7.43
N ARG A 57 0.30 0.14 -6.27
CA ARG A 57 -0.30 -1.17 -5.94
C ARG A 57 0.67 -2.34 -6.21
N ARG A 58 1.95 -2.18 -5.88
CA ARG A 58 3.02 -3.17 -6.08
C ARG A 58 3.19 -4.07 -4.84
N GLY A 59 2.19 -4.89 -4.54
CA GLY A 59 2.17 -5.73 -3.32
C GLY A 59 3.37 -6.68 -3.18
N ARG A 60 3.83 -7.28 -4.30
CA ARG A 60 5.02 -8.15 -4.31
C ARG A 60 6.29 -7.41 -3.88
N TYR A 61 6.48 -6.19 -4.38
CA TYR A 61 7.62 -5.34 -3.99
C TYR A 61 7.55 -5.00 -2.51
N ALA A 62 6.37 -4.63 -1.99
CA ALA A 62 6.19 -4.36 -0.56
C ALA A 62 6.60 -5.57 0.29
N LYS A 63 6.09 -6.76 -0.05
CA LYS A 63 6.42 -8.02 0.63
C LYS A 63 7.93 -8.28 0.66
N ASP A 64 8.58 -8.27 -0.50
CA ASP A 64 10.01 -8.57 -0.60
C ASP A 64 10.86 -7.56 0.18
N GLY A 65 10.52 -6.27 0.06
CA GLY A 65 11.19 -5.20 0.79
C GLY A 65 11.04 -5.32 2.31
N LEU A 66 9.83 -5.60 2.80
CA LEU A 66 9.55 -5.76 4.23
C LEU A 66 10.23 -7.00 4.82
N ILE A 67 10.33 -8.10 4.07
CA ILE A 67 11.07 -9.29 4.51
C ILE A 67 12.55 -8.95 4.70
N GLN A 68 13.16 -8.25 3.75
CA GLN A 68 14.56 -7.83 3.88
C GLN A 68 14.75 -6.81 5.00
N TYR A 69 13.84 -5.83 5.12
CA TYR A 69 13.91 -4.83 6.18
C TYR A 69 13.78 -5.46 7.57
N ARG A 70 12.92 -6.46 7.74
CA ARG A 70 12.84 -7.26 8.99
C ARG A 70 14.20 -7.84 9.37
N ILE A 71 14.92 -8.43 8.41
CA ILE A 71 16.24 -9.03 8.66
C ILE A 71 17.23 -7.96 9.14
N VAL A 72 17.21 -6.77 8.53
CA VAL A 72 18.08 -5.63 8.91
C VAL A 72 17.75 -5.12 10.32
N CYS A 73 16.47 -5.06 10.70
CA CYS A 73 16.01 -4.53 11.98
C CYS A 73 16.13 -5.51 13.16
N GLN A 74 16.13 -6.83 12.90
CA GLN A 74 15.94 -7.88 13.91
C GLN A 74 16.91 -7.83 15.11
N GLN A 75 18.13 -7.37 14.89
CA GLN A 75 19.16 -7.32 15.95
C GLN A 75 19.32 -5.93 16.56
N VAL A 76 18.86 -4.87 15.90
CA VAL A 76 19.21 -3.48 16.24
C VAL A 76 18.02 -2.68 16.73
N ASN A 77 16.92 -2.66 15.96
CA ASN A 77 15.78 -1.82 16.27
C ASN A 77 14.49 -2.42 15.70
N VAL A 78 13.85 -3.29 16.48
CA VAL A 78 12.60 -3.95 16.10
C VAL A 78 11.43 -2.94 16.05
N ASN A 79 11.48 -1.86 16.83
CA ASN A 79 10.44 -0.82 16.85
C ASN A 79 10.37 -0.08 15.51
N SER A 80 11.49 0.07 14.80
CA SER A 80 11.49 0.68 13.46
C SER A 80 10.70 -0.16 12.44
N LEU A 81 10.70 -1.49 12.57
CA LEU A 81 9.88 -2.35 11.73
C LEU A 81 8.39 -2.17 12.04
N GLU A 82 8.03 -2.04 13.32
CA GLU A 82 6.66 -1.81 13.76
C GLU A 82 6.10 -0.50 13.17
N GLU A 83 6.83 0.61 13.29
CA GLU A 83 6.37 1.91 12.79
C GLU A 83 6.19 1.91 11.26
N VAL A 84 7.10 1.25 10.53
CA VAL A 84 6.94 1.06 9.07
C VAL A 84 5.70 0.23 8.74
N ILE A 85 5.42 -0.84 9.49
CA ILE A 85 4.24 -1.68 9.28
C ILE A 85 2.96 -0.87 9.55
N LYS A 86 2.90 -0.12 10.65
CA LYS A 86 1.75 0.75 10.97
C LYS A 86 1.49 1.75 9.84
N HIS A 87 2.53 2.41 9.34
CA HIS A 87 2.42 3.36 8.24
C HIS A 87 1.92 2.69 6.94
N PHE A 88 2.47 1.52 6.61
CA PHE A 88 2.05 0.77 5.42
C PHE A 88 0.59 0.34 5.48
N MET A 89 0.12 -0.11 6.65
CA MET A 89 -1.28 -0.46 6.89
C MET A 89 -2.18 0.77 6.77
N HIS A 90 -1.82 1.87 7.43
CA HIS A 90 -2.59 3.11 7.40
C HIS A 90 -2.78 3.64 5.98
N LEU A 91 -1.70 3.75 5.20
CA LEU A 91 -1.77 4.20 3.81
C LEU A 91 -2.61 3.27 2.92
N SER A 92 -2.51 1.96 3.13
CA SER A 92 -3.27 0.99 2.33
C SER A 92 -4.76 1.08 2.63
N THR A 93 -5.14 1.25 3.90
CA THR A 93 -6.53 1.46 4.33
C THR A 93 -7.06 2.78 3.80
N GLU A 94 -6.32 3.88 3.98
CA GLU A 94 -6.71 5.21 3.51
C GLU A 94 -6.95 5.21 1.99
N LYS A 95 -6.10 4.55 1.21
CA LYS A 95 -6.29 4.45 -0.25
C LYS A 95 -7.49 3.60 -0.64
N ALA A 96 -7.78 2.53 0.09
CA ALA A 96 -8.97 1.71 -0.14
C ALA A 96 -10.25 2.48 0.20
N GLU A 97 -10.26 3.26 1.28
CA GLU A 97 -11.37 4.15 1.65
C GLU A 97 -11.56 5.24 0.61
N GLN A 98 -10.48 5.90 0.17
CA GLN A 98 -10.53 6.88 -0.92
C GLN A 98 -11.13 6.29 -2.20
N ALA A 99 -10.74 5.08 -2.57
CA ALA A 99 -11.29 4.40 -3.74
C ALA A 99 -12.79 4.06 -3.59
N ARG A 100 -13.21 3.66 -2.39
CA ARG A 100 -14.63 3.44 -2.07
C ARG A 100 -15.44 4.73 -2.18
N SER A 101 -14.98 5.81 -1.54
CA SER A 101 -15.66 7.11 -1.61
C SER A 101 -15.70 7.69 -3.03
N GLN A 102 -14.68 7.43 -3.85
CA GLN A 102 -14.69 7.82 -5.27
C GLN A 102 -15.73 7.03 -6.07
N ALA A 103 -15.89 5.73 -5.80
CA ALA A 103 -16.92 4.93 -6.46
C ALA A 103 -18.34 5.37 -6.06
N GLU A 104 -18.56 5.68 -4.78
CA GLU A 104 -19.83 6.21 -4.26
C GLU A 104 -20.15 7.58 -4.86
N ALA A 105 -19.18 8.50 -4.91
CA ALA A 105 -19.38 9.81 -5.55
C ALA A 105 -19.65 9.72 -7.06
N LEU A 106 -19.07 8.72 -7.75
CA LEU A 106 -19.35 8.47 -9.16
C LEU A 106 -20.77 7.91 -9.35
N GLU A 107 -21.23 7.06 -8.42
CA GLU A 107 -22.61 6.55 -8.40
C GLU A 107 -23.61 7.70 -8.20
N ASP A 108 -23.41 8.55 -7.19
CA ASP A 108 -24.28 9.71 -6.93
C ASP A 108 -24.35 10.67 -8.12
N ALA A 109 -23.21 10.90 -8.80
CA ALA A 109 -23.17 11.76 -9.99
C ALA A 109 -23.94 11.15 -11.17
N LEU A 110 -23.87 9.83 -11.37
CA LEU A 110 -24.61 9.13 -12.42
C LEU A 110 -26.11 9.05 -12.12
N ASP A 111 -26.51 8.91 -10.84
CA ASP A 111 -27.91 8.86 -10.41
C ASP A 111 -28.61 10.23 -10.58
N VAL A 112 -27.86 11.34 -10.46
CA VAL A 112 -28.37 12.69 -10.75
C VAL A 112 -28.47 12.96 -12.26
N ASP A 113 -27.54 12.44 -13.08
CA ASP A 113 -27.56 12.61 -14.54
C ASP A 113 -28.69 11.77 -15.20
N ASP A 114 -29.08 10.62 -14.62
CA ASP A 114 -30.22 9.79 -15.11
C ASP A 114 -31.59 10.47 -14.94
N LEU A 115 -31.69 11.52 -14.10
CA LEU A 115 -32.89 12.36 -14.00
C LEU A 115 -32.96 13.47 -15.06
N GLU A 116 -31.83 13.81 -15.71
CA GLU A 116 -31.76 14.84 -16.77
C GLU A 116 -31.46 14.25 -18.18
N ALA A 117 -31.02 13.00 -18.29
CA ALA A 117 -30.69 12.35 -19.55
C ALA A 117 -31.90 11.68 -20.21
N ASP A 118 -32.32 12.21 -21.37
CA ASP A 118 -33.07 11.44 -22.37
C ASP A 118 -32.32 10.11 -22.62
N HIS A 119 -32.88 8.99 -22.16
CA HIS A 119 -32.26 7.66 -22.25
C HIS A 119 -31.69 7.41 -23.64
N ARG A 120 -30.36 7.33 -23.75
CA ARG A 120 -29.70 6.97 -25.00
C ARG A 120 -29.93 5.48 -25.26
N PRO A 121 -30.28 5.08 -26.49
CA PRO A 121 -30.60 3.70 -26.84
C PRO A 121 -29.43 2.72 -26.59
N GLU A 122 -28.20 3.23 -26.50
CA GLU A 122 -26.98 2.49 -26.17
C GLU A 122 -26.99 1.95 -24.72
N ASP A 123 -27.53 2.71 -23.76
CA ASP A 123 -27.57 2.32 -22.34
C ASP A 123 -28.67 1.27 -22.07
N LEU A 124 -29.79 1.39 -22.78
CA LEU A 124 -30.85 0.38 -22.78
C LEU A 124 -30.35 -0.95 -23.35
N MET A 125 -29.48 -0.92 -24.37
CA MET A 125 -28.89 -2.12 -24.96
C MET A 125 -27.84 -2.77 -24.05
N LEU A 126 -27.03 -1.96 -23.36
CA LEU A 126 -26.03 -2.45 -22.39
C LEU A 126 -26.68 -3.14 -21.18
N SER A 127 -27.79 -2.60 -20.67
CA SER A 127 -28.52 -3.20 -19.53
C SER A 127 -29.18 -4.54 -19.91
N TYR A 128 -29.70 -4.68 -21.12
CA TYR A 128 -30.28 -5.93 -21.62
C TYR A 128 -29.25 -7.05 -21.86
N VAL A 129 -28.03 -6.72 -22.29
CA VAL A 129 -26.99 -7.70 -22.63
C VAL A 129 -26.16 -8.10 -21.42
N SER A 130 -25.97 -7.18 -20.46
CA SER A 130 -25.05 -7.42 -19.34
C SER A 130 -25.74 -7.86 -18.05
N GLY A 131 -27.04 -7.56 -17.86
CA GLY A 131 -27.79 -7.90 -16.64
C GLY A 131 -27.30 -7.24 -15.34
N GLU A 132 -26.07 -6.72 -15.30
CA GLU A 132 -25.44 -5.98 -14.20
C GLU A 132 -25.84 -4.49 -14.26
N LYS A 133 -26.23 -3.92 -13.11
CA LYS A 133 -26.49 -2.47 -12.95
C LYS A 133 -25.16 -1.70 -13.01
N GLY A 134 -25.19 -0.42 -13.40
CA GLY A 134 -23.99 0.44 -13.44
C GLY A 134 -23.15 0.43 -12.15
N LYS A 135 -23.80 0.29 -10.99
CA LYS A 135 -23.19 0.12 -9.66
C LYS A 135 -22.19 -1.05 -9.57
N GLU A 136 -22.55 -2.24 -10.07
CA GLU A 136 -21.67 -3.43 -10.02
C GLU A 136 -20.43 -3.28 -10.90
N ARG A 137 -20.51 -2.44 -11.94
CA ARG A 137 -19.37 -2.16 -12.83
C ARG A 137 -18.33 -1.26 -12.16
N SER A 138 -18.76 -0.15 -11.55
CA SER A 138 -17.89 0.80 -10.85
C SER A 138 -17.18 0.15 -9.65
N ASP A 139 -17.90 -0.64 -8.86
CA ASP A 139 -17.32 -1.39 -7.72
C ASP A 139 -16.27 -2.41 -8.17
N ARG A 140 -16.48 -3.05 -9.32
CA ARG A 140 -15.55 -4.05 -9.85
C ARG A 140 -14.28 -3.43 -10.44
N GLU A 141 -14.40 -2.24 -11.03
CA GLU A 141 -13.28 -1.57 -11.69
C GLU A 141 -12.41 -0.74 -10.72
N LEU A 142 -13.03 -0.03 -9.77
CA LEU A 142 -12.31 0.88 -8.87
C LEU A 142 -12.03 0.26 -7.51
N VAL A 143 -13.04 -0.32 -6.87
CA VAL A 143 -12.96 -0.69 -5.45
C VAL A 143 -12.35 -2.07 -5.25
N THR A 144 -12.76 -3.05 -6.07
CA THR A 144 -12.30 -4.44 -5.98
C THR A 144 -10.77 -4.59 -6.06
N PRO A 145 -10.03 -3.90 -6.94
CA PRO A 145 -8.57 -3.97 -6.97
C PRO A 145 -7.92 -3.47 -5.67
N TRP A 146 -8.47 -2.43 -5.04
CA TRP A 146 -7.96 -1.90 -3.78
C TRP A 146 -8.24 -2.82 -2.60
N PHE A 147 -9.42 -3.44 -2.52
CA PHE A 147 -9.69 -4.46 -1.51
C PHE A 147 -8.78 -5.68 -1.65
N LYS A 148 -8.52 -6.14 -2.89
CA LYS A 148 -7.56 -7.23 -3.13
C LYS A 148 -6.16 -6.85 -2.65
N PHE A 149 -5.69 -5.65 -3.00
CA PHE A 149 -4.38 -5.15 -2.54
C PHE A 149 -4.31 -5.01 -1.02
N LEU A 150 -5.36 -4.49 -0.39
CA LEU A 150 -5.46 -4.36 1.07
C LEU A 150 -5.41 -5.73 1.75
N TRP A 151 -6.16 -6.71 1.25
CA TRP A 151 -6.13 -8.07 1.77
C TRP A 151 -4.74 -8.73 1.63
N GLU A 152 -4.06 -8.56 0.49
CA GLU A 152 -2.68 -9.02 0.31
C GLU A 152 -1.70 -8.35 1.28
N THR A 153 -1.94 -7.07 1.58
CA THR A 153 -1.16 -6.27 2.54
C THR A 153 -1.33 -6.82 3.97
N TYR A 154 -2.56 -7.05 4.43
CA TYR A 154 -2.83 -7.70 5.73
C TYR A 154 -2.14 -9.07 5.83
N ARG A 155 -2.27 -9.90 4.79
CA ARG A 155 -1.62 -11.22 4.75
C ARG A 155 -0.11 -11.12 4.88
N THR A 156 0.50 -10.18 4.15
CA THR A 156 1.95 -9.93 4.19
C THR A 156 2.40 -9.50 5.58
N VAL A 157 1.66 -8.59 6.23
CA VAL A 157 1.97 -8.13 7.59
C VAL A 157 1.88 -9.27 8.60
N LEU A 158 0.81 -10.07 8.56
CA LEU A 158 0.66 -11.24 9.43
C LEU A 158 1.81 -12.25 9.25
N GLU A 159 2.26 -12.48 8.02
CA GLU A 159 3.39 -13.36 7.72
C GLU A 159 4.71 -12.82 8.30
N ILE A 160 4.92 -11.51 8.27
CA ILE A 160 6.12 -10.86 8.82
C ILE A 160 6.11 -10.90 10.36
N LEU A 161 4.97 -10.58 10.98
CA LEU A 161 4.81 -10.49 12.43
C LEU A 161 4.84 -11.87 13.09
N ARG A 162 4.17 -12.88 12.52
CA ARG A 162 4.17 -14.27 13.03
C ARG A 162 5.58 -14.85 13.15
N ASN A 163 6.51 -14.39 12.31
CA ASN A 163 7.90 -14.84 12.33
C ASN A 163 8.78 -14.04 13.29
N ASN A 164 8.26 -13.10 14.08
CA ASN A 164 9.03 -12.23 14.97
C ASN A 164 8.63 -12.40 16.44
N SER A 165 9.19 -13.44 17.09
CA SER A 165 8.96 -13.72 18.52
C SER A 165 9.36 -12.59 19.48
N LYS A 166 10.24 -11.67 19.06
CA LYS A 166 10.59 -10.48 19.85
C LYS A 166 9.49 -9.41 19.82
N VAL A 167 8.72 -9.33 18.74
CA VAL A 167 7.57 -8.41 18.65
C VAL A 167 6.43 -8.92 19.52
N GLU A 168 6.16 -10.24 19.51
CA GLU A 168 5.21 -10.84 20.47
C GLU A 168 5.61 -10.58 21.92
N ALA A 169 6.91 -10.70 22.25
CA ALA A 169 7.40 -10.39 23.60
C ALA A 169 7.27 -8.90 23.97
N LEU A 170 7.45 -7.98 23.00
CA LEU A 170 7.25 -6.55 23.22
C LEU A 170 5.78 -6.19 23.42
N TYR A 171 4.85 -6.83 22.69
CA TYR A 171 3.41 -6.64 22.90
C TYR A 171 2.91 -7.30 24.18
N ALA A 172 3.42 -8.48 24.53
CA ALA A 172 3.09 -9.15 25.79
C ALA A 172 3.61 -8.38 27.03
N MET A 173 4.68 -7.58 26.87
CA MET A 173 5.19 -6.69 27.92
C MET A 173 4.46 -5.34 28.00
N ASN A 174 3.84 -4.84 26.92
CA ASN A 174 3.26 -3.49 26.84
C ASN A 174 1.71 -3.49 26.77
N ASP A 175 1.08 -3.95 27.84
CA ASP A 175 -0.38 -3.93 28.11
C ASP A 175 -1.25 -5.04 27.47
N PRO A 176 -1.86 -5.93 28.30
CA PRO A 176 -2.87 -6.90 27.86
C PRO A 176 -4.15 -6.30 27.25
N ASN A 177 -4.38 -5.00 27.40
CA ASN A 177 -5.62 -4.32 27.00
C ASN A 177 -5.61 -3.75 25.58
N GLN A 178 -4.50 -3.87 24.84
CA GLN A 178 -4.37 -3.29 23.49
C GLN A 178 -4.67 -4.28 22.35
N ILE A 179 -4.94 -5.55 22.67
CA ILE A 179 -5.21 -6.62 21.69
C ILE A 179 -6.52 -6.39 20.91
N ASP A 180 -7.48 -5.66 21.47
CA ASP A 180 -8.80 -5.45 20.84
C ASP A 180 -8.79 -4.44 19.69
N TYR A 181 -7.70 -3.70 19.44
CA TYR A 181 -7.68 -2.64 18.42
C TYR A 181 -7.09 -3.05 17.06
N ILE A 182 -6.62 -4.29 16.90
CA ILE A 182 -5.87 -4.70 15.69
C ILE A 182 -6.45 -5.96 15.00
N ILE A 183 -7.52 -6.58 15.52
CA ILE A 183 -8.22 -7.70 14.86
C ILE A 183 -9.65 -7.29 14.48
#